data_AF-A0A847BQP6-F1
#
_entry.id   AF-A0A847BQP6-F1
#
_cell.length_a   1.000
_cell.length_b   1.000
_cell.length_c   1.000
_cell.angle_alpha   90.00
_cell.angle_beta   90.00
_cell.angle_gamma   90.00
#
_symmetry.space_group_name_H-M   'P 1'
#
loop_
_entity.id
_entity.type
_entity.pdbx_description
1 polymer ?
#
loop_
_entity_poly.entity_id
_entity_poly.type
_entity_poly.pdbx_seq_one_letter_code
_entity_poly.pdbx_strand_id
1 'polypeptide(L)'
;CDSEETAQKSAEFIRNICMHAAAMKPLYLSHESLDPEFVEKETTALIADIEKTNEEYKRLGKNFKKVPLYGSKIQLTEAVLAKAEEDIKAELKSQNKPEKIWDKIIPGQMDRFIADNTQLDQQFVLLSQFYVMDDKKTIAQVVEEKGKEFGGSIELVEYVRYELGEGLEKKQEDFAAEVAAQIG
;
A
#
# COMPACT_ATOMS: atom_id res chain seq x y z
N CYS A 1 -15.82 -10.58 -14.73
CA CYS A 1 -17.02 -9.79 -15.07
C CYS A 1 -18.22 -10.73 -15.11
N ASP A 2 -19.39 -10.25 -14.69
CA ASP A 2 -20.64 -11.02 -14.65
C ASP A 2 -21.36 -11.13 -16.00
N SER A 3 -21.10 -10.22 -16.94
CA SER A 3 -21.69 -10.23 -18.27
C SER A 3 -20.68 -9.85 -19.35
N GLU A 4 -20.98 -10.24 -20.60
CA GLU A 4 -20.20 -9.84 -21.77
C GLU A 4 -20.26 -8.34 -22.03
N GLU A 5 -21.41 -7.70 -21.77
CA GLU A 5 -21.56 -6.24 -21.88
C GLU A 5 -20.65 -5.50 -20.89
N THR A 6 -20.61 -5.93 -19.62
CA THR A 6 -19.68 -5.39 -18.61
C THR A 6 -18.23 -5.61 -19.04
N ALA A 7 -17.91 -6.79 -19.59
CA ALA A 7 -16.57 -7.10 -20.08
C ALA A 7 -16.13 -6.14 -21.19
N GLN A 8 -16.97 -5.90 -22.19
CA GLN A 8 -16.68 -4.99 -23.30
C GLN A 8 -16.46 -3.55 -22.82
N LYS A 9 -17.31 -3.05 -21.92
CA LYS A 9 -17.18 -1.71 -21.33
C LYS A 9 -15.92 -1.56 -20.46
N SER A 10 -15.51 -2.65 -19.80
CA SER A 10 -14.34 -2.64 -18.90
C SER A 10 -12.99 -2.64 -19.62
N ALA A 11 -12.93 -2.88 -20.93
CA ALA A 11 -11.67 -3.12 -21.64
C ALA A 11 -10.62 -1.99 -21.47
N GLU A 12 -11.04 -0.73 -21.59
CA GLU A 12 -10.14 0.42 -21.38
C GLU A 12 -9.73 0.56 -19.91
N PHE A 13 -10.69 0.37 -18.99
CA PHE A 13 -10.43 0.41 -17.56
C PHE A 13 -9.39 -0.64 -17.14
N ILE A 14 -9.52 -1.87 -17.61
CA ILE A 14 -8.56 -2.94 -17.32
C ILE A 14 -7.15 -2.61 -17.85
N ARG A 15 -7.03 -2.00 -19.04
CA ARG A 15 -5.72 -1.52 -19.52
C ARG A 15 -5.09 -0.51 -18.57
N ASN A 16 -5.87 0.40 -18.03
CA ASN A 16 -5.36 1.38 -17.07
C ASN A 16 -4.92 0.72 -15.75
N ILE A 17 -5.64 -0.31 -15.29
CA ILE A 17 -5.20 -1.13 -14.14
C ILE A 17 -3.88 -1.85 -14.46
N CYS A 18 -3.71 -2.41 -15.66
CA CYS A 18 -2.44 -3.03 -16.05
C CYS A 18 -1.29 -2.01 -16.11
N MET A 19 -1.54 -0.80 -16.63
CA MET A 19 -0.55 0.29 -16.63
C MET A 19 -0.18 0.71 -15.21
N HIS A 20 -1.16 0.79 -14.32
CA HIS A 20 -0.92 1.04 -12.91
C HIS A 20 -0.04 -0.05 -12.30
N ALA A 21 -0.37 -1.33 -12.49
CA ALA A 21 0.41 -2.45 -11.97
C ALA A 21 1.85 -2.47 -12.53
N ALA A 22 2.04 -2.09 -13.79
CA ALA A 22 3.37 -1.94 -14.38
C ALA A 22 4.20 -0.83 -13.71
N ALA A 23 3.56 0.28 -13.33
CA ALA A 23 4.22 1.43 -12.72
C ALA A 23 4.47 1.24 -11.22
N MET A 24 3.47 0.78 -10.47
CA MET A 24 3.50 0.64 -9.01
C MET A 24 4.14 -0.67 -8.54
N LYS A 25 4.31 -1.64 -9.45
CA LYS A 25 4.97 -2.93 -9.20
C LYS A 25 4.48 -3.67 -7.94
N PRO A 26 3.16 -3.80 -7.71
CA PRO A 26 2.69 -4.66 -6.64
C PRO A 26 3.18 -6.09 -6.87
N LEU A 27 3.31 -6.83 -5.78
CA LEU A 27 3.72 -8.24 -5.77
C LEU A 27 2.51 -9.17 -5.55
N TYR A 28 1.48 -8.67 -4.87
CA TYR A 28 0.31 -9.41 -4.46
C TYR A 28 -0.95 -8.74 -5.00
N LEU A 29 -2.01 -9.53 -5.21
CA LEU A 29 -3.30 -8.99 -5.62
C LEU A 29 -4.08 -8.47 -4.41
N SER A 30 -4.14 -9.29 -3.35
CA SER A 30 -4.86 -9.01 -2.10
C SER A 30 -3.95 -9.16 -0.89
N HIS A 31 -4.28 -8.46 0.20
CA HIS A 31 -3.58 -8.55 1.48
C HIS A 31 -3.67 -9.96 2.09
N GLU A 32 -4.69 -10.73 1.73
CA GLU A 32 -4.85 -12.13 2.15
C GLU A 32 -3.81 -13.08 1.54
N SER A 33 -3.19 -12.68 0.43
CA SER A 33 -2.15 -13.47 -0.24
C SER A 33 -0.73 -13.15 0.26
N LEU A 34 -0.60 -12.23 1.22
CA LEU A 34 0.70 -11.87 1.77
C LEU A 34 1.29 -12.99 2.62
N ASP A 35 2.56 -13.30 2.38
CA ASP A 35 3.31 -14.25 3.18
C ASP A 35 3.65 -13.65 4.56
N PRO A 36 3.41 -14.36 5.68
CA PRO A 36 3.69 -13.83 7.02
C PRO A 36 5.17 -13.48 7.26
N GLU A 37 6.11 -14.27 6.76
CA GLU A 37 7.55 -13.99 6.90
C GLU A 37 7.94 -12.74 6.09
N PHE A 38 7.37 -12.59 4.90
CA PHE A 38 7.50 -11.36 4.10
C PHE A 38 6.98 -10.15 4.88
N VAL A 39 5.78 -10.23 5.45
CA VAL A 39 5.18 -9.13 6.22
C VAL A 39 6.06 -8.75 7.40
N GLU A 40 6.57 -9.70 8.17
CA GLU A 40 7.44 -9.40 9.33
C GLU A 40 8.75 -8.73 8.91
N LYS A 41 9.40 -9.26 7.87
CA LYS A 41 10.66 -8.72 7.34
C LYS A 41 10.48 -7.30 6.82
N GLU A 42 9.49 -7.08 5.97
CA GLU A 42 9.23 -5.76 5.38
C GLU A 42 8.71 -4.76 6.41
N THR A 43 7.96 -5.21 7.44
CA THR A 43 7.56 -4.34 8.55
C THR A 43 8.78 -3.84 9.31
N THR A 44 9.75 -4.72 9.56
CA THR A 44 11.01 -4.34 10.23
C THR A 44 11.81 -3.33 9.40
N ALA A 45 11.91 -3.56 8.08
CA ALA A 45 12.56 -2.63 7.17
C ALA A 45 11.86 -1.26 7.14
N LEU A 46 10.53 -1.25 7.07
CA LEU A 46 9.71 -0.04 7.10
C LEU A 46 9.94 0.76 8.40
N ILE A 47 9.95 0.09 9.55
CA ILE A 47 10.21 0.73 10.85
C ILE A 47 11.60 1.39 10.84
N ALA A 48 12.63 0.66 10.41
CA ALA A 48 14.00 1.18 10.35
C ALA A 48 14.11 2.42 9.42
N ASP A 49 13.44 2.40 8.27
CA ASP A 49 13.41 3.53 7.34
C ASP A 49 12.68 4.76 7.93
N ILE A 50 11.58 4.53 8.65
CA ILE A 50 10.83 5.60 9.33
C ILE A 50 11.66 6.19 10.48
N GLU A 51 12.33 5.37 11.27
CA GLU A 51 13.21 5.82 12.36
C GLU A 51 14.36 6.66 11.83
N LYS A 52 15.05 6.18 10.78
CA LYS A 52 16.09 6.96 10.10
C LYS A 52 15.55 8.29 9.57
N THR A 53 14.38 8.27 8.93
CA THR A 53 13.71 9.50 8.48
C THR A 53 13.40 10.44 9.65
N ASN A 54 13.01 9.91 10.81
CA ASN A 54 12.73 10.68 12.01
C ASN A 54 13.99 11.30 12.62
N GLU A 55 15.14 10.64 12.56
CA GLU A 55 16.41 11.25 12.94
C GLU A 55 16.75 12.45 12.06
N GLU A 56 16.52 12.35 10.75
CA GLU A 56 16.66 13.47 9.82
C GLU A 56 15.66 14.59 10.14
N TYR A 57 14.39 14.25 10.41
CA TYR A 57 13.36 15.21 10.77
C TYR A 57 13.69 15.95 12.06
N LYS A 58 14.27 15.25 13.05
CA LYS A 58 14.79 15.87 14.28
C LYS A 58 15.84 16.92 13.99
N ARG A 59 16.78 16.65 13.07
CA ARG A 59 17.82 17.62 12.66
C ARG A 59 17.22 18.82 11.92
N LEU A 60 16.15 18.59 11.15
CA LEU A 60 15.46 19.61 10.36
C LEU A 60 14.36 20.36 11.14
N GLY A 61 14.12 20.02 12.41
CA GLY A 61 13.02 20.60 13.21
C GLY A 61 11.62 20.27 12.69
N LYS A 62 11.45 19.15 11.98
CA LYS A 62 10.16 18.68 11.44
C LYS A 62 9.48 17.70 12.41
N ASN A 63 8.15 17.62 12.31
CA ASN A 63 7.36 16.66 13.07
C ASN A 63 7.65 15.23 12.66
N PHE A 64 7.80 14.32 13.63
CA PHE A 64 8.14 12.93 13.37
C PHE A 64 6.99 12.20 12.67
N LYS A 65 7.35 11.32 11.74
CA LYS A 65 6.47 10.29 11.22
C LYS A 65 6.15 9.29 12.32
N LYS A 66 4.91 8.81 12.37
CA LYS A 66 4.51 7.78 13.32
C LYS A 66 5.13 6.45 12.91
N VAL A 67 5.75 5.76 13.85
CA VAL A 67 6.26 4.40 13.64
C VAL A 67 5.08 3.44 13.71
N PRO A 68 4.85 2.60 12.69
CA PRO A 68 3.77 1.62 12.70
C PRO A 68 4.06 0.48 13.68
N LEU A 69 3.00 -0.11 14.22
CA LEU A 69 3.06 -1.34 15.02
C LEU A 69 2.93 -2.59 14.13
N TYR A 70 2.21 -2.46 13.01
CA TYR A 70 1.96 -3.52 12.03
C TYR A 70 2.20 -2.98 10.62
N GLY A 71 2.56 -3.86 9.69
CA GLY A 71 2.81 -3.46 8.30
C GLY A 71 1.60 -3.65 7.38
N SER A 72 0.72 -4.60 7.69
CA SER A 72 -0.36 -5.04 6.81
C SER A 72 -1.68 -5.28 7.54
N LYS A 73 -2.79 -5.14 6.81
CA LYS A 73 -4.15 -5.42 7.28
C LYS A 73 -4.33 -6.85 7.76
N ILE A 74 -3.55 -7.81 7.25
CA ILE A 74 -3.60 -9.20 7.72
C ILE A 74 -3.28 -9.33 9.23
N GLN A 75 -2.50 -8.40 9.78
CA GLN A 75 -2.14 -8.35 11.20
C GLN A 75 -3.19 -7.60 12.05
N LEU A 76 -4.09 -6.84 11.43
CA LEU A 76 -5.11 -6.02 12.10
C LEU A 76 -6.36 -6.84 12.42
N THR A 77 -6.19 -7.85 13.27
CA THR A 77 -7.30 -8.66 13.79
C THR A 77 -8.30 -7.82 14.59
N GLU A 78 -9.51 -8.35 14.80
CA GLU A 78 -10.53 -7.68 15.63
C GLU A 78 -10.01 -7.36 17.03
N ALA A 79 -9.18 -8.23 17.62
CA ALA A 79 -8.55 -7.99 18.92
C ALA A 79 -7.57 -6.81 18.88
N VAL A 80 -6.81 -6.66 17.78
CA VAL A 80 -5.88 -5.53 17.59
C VAL A 80 -6.65 -4.23 17.41
N LEU A 81 -7.72 -4.23 16.62
CA LEU A 81 -8.55 -3.05 16.39
C LEU A 81 -9.29 -2.63 17.67
N ALA A 82 -9.84 -3.58 18.43
CA ALA A 82 -10.48 -3.31 19.72
C ALA A 82 -9.48 -2.70 20.72
N LYS A 83 -8.27 -3.26 20.80
CA LYS A 83 -7.20 -2.71 21.64
C LYS A 83 -6.81 -1.30 21.20
N ALA A 84 -6.67 -1.05 19.90
CA ALA A 84 -6.37 0.29 19.40
C ALA A 84 -7.47 1.30 19.75
N GLU A 85 -8.74 0.91 19.69
CA GLU A 85 -9.87 1.75 20.11
C GLU A 85 -9.83 2.03 21.62
N GLU A 86 -9.52 1.04 22.45
CA GLU A 86 -9.35 1.21 23.90
C GLU A 86 -8.19 2.16 24.23
N ASP A 87 -7.05 2.01 23.55
CA ASP A 87 -5.88 2.89 23.71
C ASP A 87 -6.23 4.34 23.33
N ILE A 88 -6.97 4.53 22.24
CA ILE A 88 -7.48 5.86 21.81
C ILE A 88 -8.41 6.44 22.88
N LYS A 89 -9.35 5.66 23.42
CA LYS A 89 -10.26 6.11 24.49
C LYS A 89 -9.49 6.51 25.75
N ALA A 90 -8.48 5.72 26.14
CA ALA A 90 -7.60 6.04 27.26
C ALA A 90 -6.84 7.35 27.02
N GLU A 91 -6.33 7.57 25.81
CA GLU A 91 -5.65 8.81 25.43
C GLU A 91 -6.59 10.02 25.49
N LEU A 92 -7.80 9.92 24.93
CA LEU A 92 -8.80 10.99 24.97
C LEU A 92 -9.20 11.34 26.42
N LYS A 93 -9.31 10.33 27.28
CA LYS A 93 -9.57 10.51 28.72
C LYS A 93 -8.42 11.25 29.40
N SER A 94 -7.17 10.88 29.11
CA SER A 94 -5.98 11.55 29.65
C SER A 94 -5.87 13.02 29.20
N GLN A 95 -6.40 13.34 28.02
CA GLN A 95 -6.47 14.70 27.47
C GLN A 95 -7.66 15.52 27.99
N ASN A 96 -8.43 15.01 28.96
CA ASN A 96 -9.64 15.63 29.51
C ASN A 96 -10.69 16.00 28.43
N LYS A 97 -10.75 15.23 27.33
CA LYS A 97 -11.74 15.47 26.27
C LYS A 97 -13.11 14.90 26.68
N PRO A 98 -14.21 15.68 26.59
CA PRO A 98 -15.54 15.20 26.98
C PRO A 98 -15.97 13.96 26.20
N GLU A 99 -16.53 12.96 26.87
CA GLU A 99 -16.98 11.70 26.22
C GLU A 99 -17.98 11.94 25.09
N LYS A 100 -18.79 13.01 25.18
CA LYS A 100 -19.79 13.38 24.16
C LYS A 100 -19.21 13.69 22.77
N ILE A 101 -17.91 13.96 22.66
CA ILE A 101 -17.27 14.21 21.36
C ILE A 101 -16.46 13.00 20.85
N TRP A 102 -16.35 11.92 21.63
CA TRP A 102 -15.53 10.77 21.27
C TRP A 102 -16.04 10.07 20.02
N ASP A 103 -17.36 9.96 19.85
CA ASP A 103 -17.99 9.37 18.66
C ASP A 103 -17.59 10.07 17.35
N LYS A 104 -17.17 11.33 17.42
CA LYS A 104 -16.68 12.09 16.26
C LYS A 104 -15.17 11.98 16.05
N ILE A 105 -14.42 11.59 17.08
CA ILE A 105 -12.96 11.56 17.07
C ILE A 105 -12.44 10.15 16.79
N ILE A 106 -13.01 9.14 17.45
CA ILE A 106 -12.55 7.76 17.39
C ILE A 106 -12.51 7.24 15.95
N PRO A 107 -13.54 7.43 15.09
CA PRO A 107 -13.50 6.92 13.72
C PRO A 107 -12.30 7.45 12.92
N GLY A 108 -12.04 8.76 12.98
CA GLY A 108 -10.91 9.36 12.27
C GLY A 108 -9.55 8.94 12.83
N GLN A 109 -9.45 8.67 14.14
CA GLN A 109 -8.23 8.13 14.72
C GLN A 109 -8.01 6.65 14.36
N MET A 110 -9.09 5.87 14.27
CA MET A 110 -9.04 4.48 13.81
C MET A 110 -8.65 4.40 12.33
N ASP A 111 -9.23 5.24 11.47
CA ASP A 111 -8.85 5.32 10.05
C ASP A 111 -7.36 5.65 9.90
N ARG A 112 -6.87 6.60 10.70
CA ARG A 112 -5.44 6.94 10.74
C ARG A 112 -4.60 5.79 11.27
N PHE A 113 -5.04 5.10 12.33
CA PHE A 113 -4.36 3.92 12.84
C PHE A 113 -4.23 2.84 11.76
N ILE A 114 -5.32 2.54 11.05
CA ILE A 114 -5.31 1.57 9.95
C ILE A 114 -4.37 2.03 8.84
N ALA A 115 -4.46 3.28 8.39
CA ALA A 115 -3.60 3.81 7.33
C ALA A 115 -2.11 3.75 7.70
N ASP A 116 -1.78 4.13 8.94
CA ASP A 116 -0.40 4.08 9.43
C ASP A 116 0.12 2.63 9.50
N ASN A 117 -0.75 1.65 9.80
CA ASN A 117 -0.41 0.23 10.01
C ASN A 117 -0.68 -0.70 8.80
N THR A 118 -0.97 -0.15 7.62
CA THR A 118 -1.23 -0.91 6.38
C THR A 118 -0.35 -0.42 5.22
N GLN A 119 0.78 0.21 5.52
CA GLN A 119 1.68 0.78 4.52
C GLN A 119 2.26 -0.27 3.57
N LEU A 120 2.48 -1.51 4.03
CA LEU A 120 2.93 -2.59 3.14
C LEU A 120 1.84 -2.95 2.12
N ASP A 121 0.57 -2.86 2.49
CA ASP A 121 -0.52 -3.11 1.54
C ASP A 121 -0.51 -2.06 0.43
N GLN A 122 -0.27 -0.79 0.78
CA GLN A 122 -0.11 0.28 -0.21
C GLN A 122 1.10 0.08 -1.13
N GLN A 123 2.15 -0.61 -0.68
CA GLN A 123 3.36 -0.83 -1.48
C GLN A 123 3.26 -2.09 -2.34
N PHE A 124 2.72 -3.17 -1.80
CA PHE A 124 2.86 -4.50 -2.39
C PHE A 124 1.54 -5.13 -2.84
N VAL A 125 0.38 -4.57 -2.47
CA VAL A 125 -0.94 -5.15 -2.77
C VAL A 125 -1.69 -4.28 -3.77
N LEU A 126 -1.94 -4.81 -4.97
CA LEU A 126 -2.60 -4.09 -6.06
C LEU A 126 -3.96 -3.51 -5.65
N LEU A 127 -4.81 -4.30 -5.00
CA LEU A 127 -6.15 -3.85 -4.61
C LEU A 127 -6.15 -2.74 -3.55
N SER A 128 -5.07 -2.66 -2.75
CA SER A 128 -4.94 -1.67 -1.68
C SER A 128 -4.34 -0.36 -2.18
N GLN A 129 -3.55 -0.38 -3.25
CA GLN A 129 -2.92 0.80 -3.83
C GLN A 129 -3.93 1.88 -4.22
N PHE A 130 -3.59 3.13 -3.94
CA PHE A 130 -4.29 4.29 -4.50
C PHE A 130 -4.13 4.30 -6.02
N TYR A 131 -5.24 4.49 -6.72
CA TYR A 131 -5.24 4.44 -8.17
C TYR A 131 -4.54 5.68 -8.75
N VAL A 132 -3.60 5.49 -9.68
CA VAL A 132 -2.78 6.59 -10.24
C VAL A 132 -3.63 7.66 -10.94
N MET A 133 -4.80 7.29 -11.49
CA MET A 133 -5.70 8.25 -12.12
C MET A 133 -6.69 8.90 -11.14
N ASP A 134 -6.83 8.37 -9.92
CA ASP A 134 -7.66 8.92 -8.84
C ASP A 134 -7.02 8.57 -7.49
N ASP A 135 -6.16 9.46 -6.98
CA ASP A 135 -5.38 9.29 -5.76
C ASP A 135 -6.22 9.29 -4.48
N LYS A 136 -7.54 9.46 -4.59
CA LYS A 136 -8.47 9.44 -3.47
C LYS A 136 -9.05 8.06 -3.20
N LYS A 137 -8.90 7.13 -4.14
CA LYS A 137 -9.53 5.81 -4.09
C LYS A 137 -8.53 4.70 -4.30
N THR A 138 -8.74 3.60 -3.59
CA THR A 138 -7.97 2.37 -3.83
C THR A 138 -8.46 1.69 -5.10
N ILE A 139 -7.63 0.85 -5.70
CA ILE A 139 -8.04 0.06 -6.86
C ILE A 139 -9.27 -0.79 -6.56
N ALA A 140 -9.37 -1.40 -5.37
CA ALA A 140 -10.56 -2.14 -4.98
C ALA A 140 -11.84 -1.29 -5.09
N GLN A 141 -11.80 -0.04 -4.60
CA GLN A 141 -12.95 0.88 -4.67
C GLN A 141 -13.26 1.27 -6.11
N VAL A 142 -12.25 1.58 -6.92
CA VAL A 142 -12.44 1.97 -8.33
C VAL A 142 -13.00 0.80 -9.14
N VAL A 143 -12.54 -0.43 -8.90
CA VAL A 143 -13.06 -1.63 -9.57
C VAL A 143 -14.54 -1.85 -9.24
N GLU A 144 -14.92 -1.73 -7.97
CA GLU A 144 -16.31 -1.86 -7.54
C GLU A 144 -17.21 -0.77 -8.17
N GLU A 145 -16.77 0.48 -8.12
CA GLU A 145 -17.49 1.61 -8.71
C GLU A 145 -17.65 1.46 -10.23
N LYS A 146 -16.59 1.05 -10.94
CA LYS A 146 -16.64 0.84 -12.38
C LYS A 146 -17.51 -0.34 -12.77
N GLY A 147 -17.54 -1.40 -11.96
CA GLY A 147 -18.52 -2.49 -12.14
C GLY A 147 -19.94 -1.94 -12.15
N LYS A 148 -20.31 -1.17 -11.13
CA LYS A 148 -21.64 -0.56 -11.00
C LYS A 148 -21.93 0.41 -12.15
N GLU A 149 -20.97 1.25 -12.52
CA GLU A 149 -21.08 2.20 -13.64
C GLU A 149 -21.39 1.49 -14.97
N PHE A 150 -20.79 0.31 -15.20
CA PHE A 150 -21.00 -0.47 -16.41
C PHE A 150 -22.27 -1.33 -16.39
N GLY A 151 -22.96 -1.39 -15.26
CA GLY A 151 -24.22 -2.11 -15.07
C GLY A 151 -24.05 -3.54 -14.57
N GLY A 152 -22.89 -3.89 -13.99
CA GLY A 152 -22.61 -5.22 -13.48
C GLY A 152 -21.54 -5.23 -12.39
N SER A 153 -20.67 -6.23 -12.42
CA SER A 153 -19.60 -6.43 -11.45
C SER A 153 -18.29 -6.81 -12.13
N ILE A 154 -17.20 -6.29 -11.57
CA ILE A 154 -15.82 -6.60 -11.98
C ILE A 154 -15.10 -7.12 -10.75
N GLU A 155 -14.37 -8.21 -10.94
CA GLU A 155 -13.50 -8.80 -9.94
C GLU A 155 -12.16 -9.05 -10.61
N LEU A 156 -11.09 -8.61 -9.94
CA LEU A 156 -9.72 -8.96 -10.34
C LEU A 156 -9.39 -10.28 -9.63
N VAL A 157 -9.13 -11.32 -10.41
CA VAL A 157 -8.88 -12.68 -9.91
C VAL A 157 -7.38 -12.99 -9.89
N GLU A 158 -6.69 -12.60 -10.96
CA GLU A 158 -5.27 -12.86 -11.16
C GLU A 158 -4.68 -11.78 -12.06
N TYR A 159 -3.40 -11.48 -11.88
CA TYR A 159 -2.64 -10.69 -12.82
C TYR A 159 -1.22 -11.25 -12.94
N VAL A 160 -0.62 -11.08 -14.11
CA VAL A 160 0.79 -11.40 -14.33
C VAL A 160 1.47 -10.15 -14.86
N ARG A 161 2.54 -9.73 -14.19
CA ARG A 161 3.38 -8.60 -14.60
C ARG A 161 4.68 -9.15 -15.15
N TYR A 162 5.01 -8.81 -16.40
CA TYR A 162 6.30 -9.13 -17.00
C TYR A 162 7.20 -7.89 -16.95
N GLU A 163 8.44 -8.05 -16.49
CA GLU A 163 9.45 -6.98 -16.50
C GLU A 163 10.64 -7.38 -17.38
N LEU A 164 11.05 -6.49 -18.30
CA LEU A 164 12.19 -6.75 -19.17
C LEU A 164 13.47 -6.82 -18.35
N GLY A 165 14.14 -7.98 -18.42
CA GLY A 165 15.39 -8.23 -17.69
C GLY A 165 15.19 -8.76 -16.27
N GLU A 166 13.98 -9.18 -15.91
CA GLU A 166 13.73 -9.90 -14.66
C GLU A 166 14.61 -11.16 -14.58
N GLY A 167 15.37 -11.28 -13.49
CA GLY A 167 16.31 -12.39 -13.28
C GLY A 167 17.60 -12.35 -14.12
N LEU A 168 17.83 -11.31 -14.95
CA LEU A 168 19.09 -11.13 -15.64
C LEU A 168 20.08 -10.38 -14.74
N GLU A 169 21.20 -11.02 -14.40
CA GLU A 169 22.34 -10.31 -13.82
C GLU A 169 22.88 -9.31 -14.84
N LYS A 170 22.78 -8.02 -14.52
CA LYS A 170 23.44 -6.97 -15.31
C LYS A 170 24.94 -7.25 -15.26
N LYS A 171 25.52 -7.66 -16.39
CA LYS A 171 26.97 -7.60 -16.57
C LYS A 171 27.39 -6.14 -16.38
N GLN A 172 28.08 -5.87 -15.28
CA GLN A 172 28.72 -4.59 -15.07
C GLN A 172 29.99 -4.56 -15.91
N GLU A 173 29.85 -4.19 -17.18
CA GLU A 173 30.99 -3.96 -18.05
C GLU A 173 31.63 -2.63 -17.68
N ASP A 174 32.88 -2.68 -17.23
CA ASP A 174 33.67 -1.48 -16.94
C ASP A 174 34.07 -0.84 -18.26
N PHE A 175 33.22 0.07 -18.72
CA PHE A 175 33.39 0.82 -19.96
C PHE A 175 34.76 1.54 -20.01
N ALA A 176 35.33 1.91 -18.84
CA ALA A 176 36.64 2.53 -18.80
C ALA A 176 37.76 1.53 -19.12
N ALA A 177 37.63 0.28 -18.66
CA ALA A 177 38.58 -0.79 -18.99
C ALA A 177 38.49 -1.21 -20.46
N GLU A 178 37.28 -1.23 -21.04
CA GLU A 178 37.08 -1.54 -22.47
C GLU A 178 37.67 -0.45 -23.38
N VAL A 179 37.45 0.82 -23.05
CA VAL A 179 38.02 1.95 -23.81
C VAL A 179 39.55 1.97 -23.71
N ALA A 180 40.12 1.67 -22.54
CA ALA A 180 41.57 1.59 -22.38
C ALA A 180 42.20 0.49 -23.25
N ALA A 181 41.49 -0.61 -23.49
CA ALA A 181 41.98 -1.74 -24.29
C ALA A 181 41.94 -1.52 -25.82
N GLN A 182 41.15 -0.56 -26.32
CA GLN A 182 41.06 -0.26 -27.77
C GLN A 182 42.04 0.82 -28.25
N ILE A 183 42.62 1.60 -27.34
CA ILE A 183 43.50 2.74 -27.69
C ILE A 183 44.99 2.41 -27.45
N GLY A 184 45.31 1.19 -26.97
CA GLY A 184 46.67 0.65 -26.80
C GLY A 184 47.03 -0.35 -27.88
#